data_AF-A0A7H8GLD5-F1
#
_entry.id   AF-A0A7H8GLD5-F1
#
_cell.length_a   1.000
_cell.length_b   1.000
_cell.length_c   1.000
_cell.angle_alpha   90.00
_cell.angle_beta   90.00
_cell.angle_gamma   90.00
#
_symmetry.space_group_name_H-M   'P 1'
#
loop_
_entity.id
_entity.type
_entity.pdbx_description
1 polymer ?
#
loop_
_entity_poly.entity_id
_entity_poly.type
_entity_poly.pdbx_seq_one_letter_code
_entity_poly.pdbx_strand_id
1 'polypeptide(L)'
;MSGYVPNPPKGYRNTGVEPVDVNAQHWAQYKDLPATPDVKPEPLGCVFAKSCNLPDGEINHTNQAGFVPVEKLADYGLWAVLATGAAITAEGTSLQLVGGSTAGSAIAQRLGGSLALGLLESAGALAAGAAVGTIALLMPNTNLAPDSAFYKTDQYATLETGRTRVRVNVKTLPDGSVSAYGFYTGGKKDWENVPVIKAEKDGEKYVADVGNGIGLTWTPAANSDGVLGIPALEGVPQLPPVWVYPPTEKSDTLLANPAHPPEFQDAIIWFPDDAGLEPIYIVLSTQLEKNKAAGAAFEEEAYSGFSEEMEESGQQVTIKTESGTRTRLDMIGRDANGDIACVECKASETAPLTRNQKRAFPEIEQSGGRIMGKGKPGFPGGTQIPPTRVEILRPPQK
;
A
#
# COMPACT_ATOMS: atom_id res chain seq x y z
N MET A 1 -32.24 7.31 53.12
CA MET A 1 -31.09 7.95 53.79
C MET A 1 -31.53 9.32 54.28
N SER A 2 -31.28 9.61 55.55
CA SER A 2 -31.76 10.78 56.30
C SER A 2 -31.00 12.04 55.87
N GLY A 3 -31.74 13.11 55.51
CA GLY A 3 -31.19 14.41 55.12
C GLY A 3 -31.06 15.35 56.33
N TYR A 4 -29.87 15.93 56.49
CA TYR A 4 -29.52 16.89 57.53
C TYR A 4 -30.23 18.24 57.29
N VAL A 5 -30.82 18.83 58.33
CA VAL A 5 -31.44 20.16 58.31
C VAL A 5 -30.59 21.11 59.17
N PRO A 6 -30.01 22.20 58.62
CA PRO A 6 -29.26 23.16 59.41
C PRO A 6 -30.19 24.08 60.19
N ASN A 7 -29.83 24.35 61.45
CA ASN A 7 -30.56 25.27 62.31
C ASN A 7 -30.18 26.73 61.98
N PRO A 8 -31.13 27.68 61.87
CA PRO A 8 -30.82 29.08 61.60
C PRO A 8 -30.31 29.80 62.87
N PRO A 9 -29.39 30.77 62.74
CA PRO A 9 -28.95 31.56 63.88
C PRO A 9 -30.05 32.50 64.36
N LYS A 10 -30.28 32.52 65.67
CA LYS A 10 -31.17 33.50 66.32
C LYS A 10 -30.49 34.85 66.41
N GLY A 11 -31.21 35.86 65.93
CA GLY A 11 -31.09 37.24 66.40
C GLY A 11 -30.59 38.21 65.35
N TYR A 12 -31.51 38.94 64.72
CA TYR A 12 -31.43 40.40 64.58
C TYR A 12 -32.82 40.91 64.19
N ARG A 13 -33.37 41.83 65.00
CA ARG A 13 -34.60 42.57 64.70
C ARG A 13 -34.26 43.63 63.64
N ASN A 14 -34.88 43.54 62.47
CA ASN A 14 -35.07 44.68 61.58
C ASN A 14 -36.57 44.85 61.34
N THR A 15 -37.12 45.90 61.94
CA THR A 15 -38.47 46.41 61.73
C THR A 15 -38.49 47.29 60.47
N GLY A 16 -39.38 47.00 59.52
CA GLY A 16 -40.01 48.05 58.71
C GLY A 16 -39.66 48.19 57.22
N VAL A 17 -38.95 47.26 56.59
CA VAL A 17 -38.81 47.26 55.11
C VAL A 17 -39.01 45.82 54.63
N GLU A 18 -40.03 45.59 53.80
CA GLU A 18 -40.15 44.31 53.09
C GLU A 18 -38.87 44.08 52.30
N PRO A 19 -38.23 42.89 52.41
CA PRO A 19 -37.04 42.61 51.64
C PRO A 19 -37.42 42.61 50.15
N VAL A 20 -36.93 43.61 49.42
CA VAL A 20 -37.03 43.60 47.96
C VAL A 20 -36.15 42.45 47.50
N ASP A 21 -36.79 41.42 46.95
CA ASP A 21 -36.09 40.30 46.33
C ASP A 21 -35.44 40.79 45.03
N VAL A 22 -34.22 41.34 45.18
CA VAL A 22 -33.36 41.77 44.08
C VAL A 22 -33.02 40.62 43.13
N ASN A 23 -33.05 39.37 43.62
CA ASN A 23 -32.92 38.22 42.74
C ASN A 23 -34.17 38.11 41.86
N ALA A 24 -35.39 38.18 42.40
CA ALA A 24 -36.62 38.12 41.62
C ALA A 24 -36.70 39.21 40.52
N GLN A 25 -36.20 40.42 40.79
CA GLN A 25 -36.08 41.48 39.77
C GLN A 25 -35.00 41.20 38.72
N HIS A 26 -33.87 40.60 39.10
CA HIS A 26 -32.85 40.14 38.13
C HIS A 26 -33.37 39.03 37.22
N TRP A 27 -34.10 38.04 37.76
CA TRP A 27 -34.67 36.94 36.98
C TRP A 27 -35.74 37.40 35.98
N ALA A 28 -36.42 38.52 36.24
CA ALA A 28 -37.38 39.11 35.31
C ALA A 28 -36.71 39.67 34.03
N GLN A 29 -35.44 40.09 34.10
CA GLN A 29 -34.68 40.59 32.95
C GLN A 29 -34.18 39.46 32.02
N TYR A 30 -34.17 38.22 32.49
CA TYR A 30 -33.74 37.04 31.70
C TYR A 30 -34.86 36.40 30.87
N LYS A 31 -36.13 36.84 31.02
CA LYS A 31 -37.24 36.26 30.25
C LYS A 31 -37.30 36.68 28.78
N ASP A 32 -36.59 37.75 28.41
CA ASP A 32 -36.63 38.34 27.06
C ASP A 32 -35.31 38.24 26.28
N LEU A 33 -34.36 37.39 26.72
CA LEU A 33 -33.21 37.05 25.89
C LEU A 33 -33.65 35.98 24.87
N PRO A 34 -33.56 36.24 23.55
CA PRO A 34 -33.76 35.19 22.57
C PRO A 34 -32.71 34.10 22.84
N ALA A 35 -33.14 32.84 22.89
CA ALA A 35 -32.22 31.73 22.96
C ALA A 35 -31.24 31.84 21.79
N THR A 36 -29.94 32.02 22.07
CA THR A 36 -28.91 31.81 21.07
C THR A 36 -29.12 30.42 20.50
N PRO A 37 -29.27 30.25 19.17
CA PRO A 37 -29.41 28.92 18.61
C PRO A 37 -28.21 28.11 19.07
N ASP A 38 -28.50 27.02 19.77
CA ASP A 38 -27.52 26.07 20.26
C ASP A 38 -26.94 25.40 19.00
N VAL A 39 -25.88 26.00 18.42
CA VAL A 39 -25.17 25.42 17.29
C VAL A 39 -24.45 24.20 17.85
N LYS A 40 -25.14 23.06 17.84
CA LYS A 40 -24.48 21.77 18.05
C LYS A 40 -23.29 21.72 17.08
N PRO A 41 -22.06 21.48 17.57
CA PRO A 41 -20.95 21.26 16.67
C PRO A 41 -21.32 20.12 15.73
N GLU A 42 -21.11 20.31 14.43
CA GLU A 42 -21.34 19.24 13.47
C GLU A 42 -20.50 18.02 13.88
N PRO A 43 -21.08 16.81 13.83
CA PRO A 43 -20.33 15.61 14.19
C PRO A 43 -19.13 15.46 13.25
N LEU A 44 -17.94 15.46 13.84
CA LEU A 44 -16.69 15.24 13.12
C LEU A 44 -16.65 13.80 12.61
N GLY A 45 -16.38 13.65 11.32
CA GLY A 45 -16.13 12.35 10.72
C GLY A 45 -14.89 11.69 11.33
N CYS A 46 -14.84 10.36 11.29
CA CYS A 46 -13.83 9.56 11.96
C CYS A 46 -13.27 8.41 11.13
N VAL A 47 -13.69 8.24 9.87
CA VAL A 47 -13.20 7.18 8.98
C VAL A 47 -13.17 7.65 7.52
N PHE A 48 -12.18 7.17 6.77
CA PHE A 48 -12.03 7.37 5.33
C PHE A 48 -12.92 6.40 4.53
N ALA A 49 -12.78 5.09 4.77
CA ALA A 49 -13.58 4.04 4.12
C ALA A 49 -14.17 3.08 5.15
N LYS A 50 -15.43 2.70 4.96
CA LYS A 50 -16.16 1.66 5.70
C LYS A 50 -17.04 0.86 4.73
N SER A 51 -17.42 -0.34 5.14
CA SER A 51 -18.40 -1.14 4.41
C SER A 51 -19.74 -0.41 4.34
N CYS A 52 -20.33 -0.33 3.15
CA CYS A 52 -21.68 0.20 2.95
C CYS A 52 -22.77 -0.74 3.46
N ASN A 53 -22.41 -1.93 3.95
CA ASN A 53 -23.34 -2.86 4.59
C ASN A 53 -23.59 -2.52 6.08
N LEU A 54 -22.86 -1.55 6.64
CA LEU A 54 -23.02 -1.08 8.01
C LEU A 54 -24.02 0.09 8.10
N PRO A 55 -24.80 0.20 9.20
CA PRO A 55 -25.66 1.35 9.43
C PRO A 55 -24.91 2.69 9.44
N ASP A 56 -25.65 3.78 9.23
CA ASP A 56 -25.12 5.15 9.32
C ASP A 56 -24.42 5.39 10.67
N GLY A 57 -23.21 5.95 10.62
CA GLY A 57 -22.40 6.24 11.81
C GLY A 57 -21.65 5.03 12.39
N GLU A 58 -22.01 3.79 12.02
CA GLU A 58 -21.35 2.58 12.52
C GLU A 58 -20.14 2.20 11.66
N ILE A 59 -18.93 2.27 12.22
CA ILE A 59 -17.71 1.97 11.47
C ILE A 59 -17.21 0.53 11.63
N ASN A 60 -17.79 -0.25 12.56
CA ASN A 60 -17.32 -1.59 12.88
C ASN A 60 -18.39 -2.64 12.65
N HIS A 61 -18.00 -3.82 12.16
CA HIS A 61 -18.84 -5.00 12.32
C HIS A 61 -18.89 -5.36 13.81
N THR A 62 -20.00 -5.04 14.46
CA THR A 62 -20.25 -5.43 15.84
C THR A 62 -21.27 -6.56 15.85
N ASN A 63 -20.85 -7.74 16.33
CA ASN A 63 -21.78 -8.77 16.75
C ASN A 63 -21.26 -9.44 18.02
N GLN A 64 -22.16 -10.06 18.77
CA GLN A 64 -21.84 -10.70 20.05
C GLN A 64 -20.82 -11.85 19.93
N ALA A 65 -20.60 -12.37 18.71
CA ALA A 65 -19.68 -13.47 18.43
C ALA A 65 -18.31 -13.01 17.89
N GLY A 66 -18.09 -11.70 17.69
CA GLY A 66 -16.87 -11.16 17.06
C GLY A 66 -16.68 -11.55 15.59
N PHE A 67 -17.71 -12.04 14.91
CA PHE A 67 -17.65 -12.45 13.51
C PHE A 67 -17.56 -11.24 12.57
N VAL A 68 -16.57 -11.24 11.69
CA VAL A 68 -16.40 -10.25 10.63
C VAL A 68 -16.58 -10.98 9.29
N PRO A 69 -17.53 -10.55 8.43
CA PRO A 69 -17.75 -11.20 7.14
C PRO A 69 -16.59 -10.97 6.17
N VAL A 70 -16.42 -11.89 5.23
CA VAL A 70 -15.64 -11.63 4.00
C VAL A 70 -16.54 -10.82 3.07
N GLU A 71 -16.07 -9.66 2.64
CA GLU A 71 -16.83 -8.72 1.81
C GLU A 71 -16.11 -8.42 0.51
N LYS A 72 -16.80 -7.85 -0.48
CA LYS A 72 -16.13 -7.38 -1.70
C LYS A 72 -15.47 -6.05 -1.40
N LEU A 73 -14.32 -5.77 -2.01
CA LEU A 73 -13.73 -4.43 -1.92
C LEU A 73 -14.66 -3.34 -2.47
N ALA A 74 -15.55 -3.70 -3.40
CA ALA A 74 -16.60 -2.82 -3.93
C ALA A 74 -17.60 -2.34 -2.86
N ASP A 75 -17.76 -3.08 -1.77
CA ASP A 75 -18.64 -2.69 -0.65
C ASP A 75 -18.02 -1.53 0.16
N TYR A 76 -16.72 -1.25 -0.01
CA TYR A 76 -16.02 -0.14 0.66
C TYR A 76 -15.88 1.10 -0.24
N GLY A 77 -15.89 0.91 -1.56
CA GLY A 77 -15.66 2.00 -2.51
C GLY A 77 -15.49 1.53 -3.94
N LEU A 78 -15.47 2.51 -4.85
CA LEU A 78 -14.99 2.29 -6.21
C LEU A 78 -13.47 2.02 -6.13
N TRP A 79 -12.99 0.95 -6.74
CA TRP A 79 -11.57 0.59 -6.69
C TRP A 79 -11.03 0.21 -8.07
N ALA A 80 -9.72 0.38 -8.23
CA ALA A 80 -9.00 -0.01 -9.42
C ALA A 80 -7.59 -0.49 -9.07
N VAL A 81 -7.06 -1.44 -9.83
CA VAL A 81 -5.64 -1.74 -9.91
C VAL A 81 -5.13 -1.13 -11.20
N LEU A 82 -4.12 -0.28 -11.08
CA LEU A 82 -3.53 0.45 -12.18
C LEU A 82 -2.03 0.15 -12.25
N ALA A 83 -1.47 0.10 -13.45
CA ALA A 83 -0.04 -0.10 -13.64
C ALA A 83 0.50 0.78 -14.77
N THR A 84 1.78 1.13 -14.70
CA THR A 84 2.42 2.00 -15.70
C THR A 84 2.72 1.29 -17.02
N GLY A 85 2.78 -0.04 -17.02
CA GLY A 85 3.17 -0.86 -18.20
C GLY A 85 4.63 -0.70 -18.65
N ALA A 86 5.27 0.40 -18.29
CA ALA A 86 6.66 0.75 -18.56
C ALA A 86 7.36 1.27 -17.30
N ALA A 87 8.67 1.42 -17.38
CA ALA A 87 9.48 2.01 -16.32
C ALA A 87 9.01 3.43 -15.97
N ILE A 88 8.92 3.74 -14.68
CA ILE A 88 8.57 5.08 -14.18
C ILE A 88 9.67 6.08 -14.59
N THR A 89 9.30 7.23 -15.15
CA THR A 89 10.25 8.29 -15.53
C THR A 89 10.08 9.55 -14.70
N ALA A 90 11.04 10.48 -14.78
CA ALA A 90 10.95 11.78 -14.12
C ALA A 90 9.82 12.65 -14.72
N GLU A 91 9.53 12.49 -16.01
CA GLU A 91 8.44 13.19 -16.71
C GLU A 91 7.05 12.68 -16.31
N GLY A 92 6.99 11.55 -15.62
CA GLY A 92 5.76 10.85 -15.27
C GLY A 92 5.36 9.81 -16.32
N THR A 93 4.86 8.69 -15.84
CA THR A 93 4.40 7.56 -16.65
C THR A 93 2.93 7.30 -16.32
N SER A 94 2.08 7.42 -17.34
CA SER A 94 0.63 7.29 -17.20
C SER A 94 0.22 5.91 -16.68
N LEU A 95 -0.81 5.89 -15.84
CA LEU A 95 -1.38 4.66 -15.29
C LEU A 95 -2.45 4.09 -16.23
N GLN A 96 -2.39 2.78 -16.45
CA GLN A 96 -3.30 2.00 -17.27
C GLN A 96 -4.06 0.99 -16.40
N LEU A 97 -5.30 0.68 -16.78
CA LEU A 97 -6.19 -0.18 -16.02
C LEU A 97 -5.80 -1.65 -16.18
N VAL A 98 -5.49 -2.29 -15.06
CA VAL A 98 -5.32 -3.75 -14.96
C VAL A 98 -6.67 -4.42 -14.66
N GLY A 99 -7.46 -3.81 -13.77
CA GLY A 99 -8.78 -4.30 -13.38
C GLY A 99 -9.40 -3.39 -12.32
N GLY A 100 -10.71 -3.50 -12.07
CA GLY A 100 -11.39 -2.62 -11.14
C GLY A 100 -12.82 -3.05 -10.84
N SER A 101 -13.51 -2.29 -9.98
CA SER A 101 -14.93 -2.47 -9.70
C SER A 101 -15.84 -2.01 -10.85
N THR A 102 -15.31 -1.22 -11.79
CA THR A 102 -16.04 -0.65 -12.93
C THR A 102 -15.10 -0.38 -14.10
N ALA A 103 -15.64 0.09 -15.23
CA ALA A 103 -14.87 0.45 -16.42
C ALA A 103 -13.95 1.65 -16.19
N GLY A 104 -12.84 1.71 -16.95
CA GLY A 104 -11.86 2.81 -16.87
C GLY A 104 -12.44 4.20 -17.11
N SER A 105 -13.53 4.32 -17.88
CA SER A 105 -14.24 5.59 -18.07
C SER A 105 -14.91 6.09 -16.80
N ALA A 106 -15.59 5.22 -16.05
CA ALA A 106 -16.24 5.59 -14.79
C ALA A 106 -15.22 5.91 -13.69
N ILE A 107 -14.07 5.23 -13.69
CA ILE A 107 -12.96 5.55 -12.79
C ILE A 107 -12.39 6.93 -13.12
N ALA A 108 -12.09 7.19 -14.41
CA ALA A 108 -11.58 8.49 -14.85
C ALA A 108 -12.55 9.63 -14.54
N GLN A 109 -13.85 9.43 -14.79
CA GLN A 109 -14.90 10.40 -14.47
C GLN A 109 -14.90 10.74 -12.99
N ARG A 110 -14.77 9.74 -12.11
CA ARG A 110 -14.71 9.98 -10.67
C ARG A 110 -13.44 10.71 -10.24
N LEU A 111 -12.33 10.46 -10.93
CA LEU A 111 -11.07 11.17 -10.73
C LEU A 111 -11.08 12.59 -11.32
N GLY A 112 -12.03 12.93 -12.20
CA GLY A 112 -12.05 14.22 -12.90
C GLY A 112 -10.78 14.52 -13.71
N GLY A 113 -10.02 13.49 -14.09
CA GLY A 113 -8.66 13.66 -14.61
C GLY A 113 -7.91 12.35 -14.80
N SER A 114 -6.58 12.44 -14.89
CA SER A 114 -5.68 11.30 -15.12
C SER A 114 -4.64 11.17 -14.01
N LEU A 115 -4.14 9.95 -13.82
CA LEU A 115 -3.08 9.64 -12.85
C LEU A 115 -1.83 9.13 -13.56
N ALA A 116 -0.67 9.49 -13.02
CA ALA A 116 0.64 9.01 -13.43
C ALA A 116 1.53 8.76 -12.21
N LEU A 117 2.56 7.93 -12.36
CA LEU A 117 3.65 7.82 -11.39
C LEU A 117 4.90 8.47 -11.96
N GLY A 118 5.64 9.24 -11.15
CA GLY A 118 6.88 9.89 -11.56
C GLY A 118 7.99 9.72 -10.53
N LEU A 119 9.25 9.83 -10.95
CA LEU A 119 10.38 9.94 -10.02
C LEU A 119 10.48 11.36 -9.47
N LEU A 120 10.57 11.49 -8.15
CA LEU A 120 10.74 12.79 -7.48
C LEU A 120 12.20 13.23 -7.53
N GLU A 121 12.45 14.54 -7.56
CA GLU A 121 13.82 15.10 -7.54
C GLU A 121 14.59 14.74 -6.25
N SER A 122 13.86 14.50 -5.16
CA SER A 122 14.41 14.04 -3.87
C SER A 122 14.88 12.58 -3.91
N ALA A 123 14.51 11.83 -4.95
CA ALA A 123 14.98 10.47 -5.17
C ALA A 123 16.47 10.54 -5.56
N GLY A 124 17.37 10.38 -4.59
CA GLY A 124 18.81 10.31 -4.87
C GLY A 124 19.18 9.19 -5.86
N ALA A 125 20.48 8.95 -6.06
CA ALA A 125 20.98 7.96 -7.04
C ALA A 125 20.44 6.51 -6.88
N LEU A 126 19.72 6.21 -5.79
CA LEU A 126 19.00 4.96 -5.53
C LEU A 126 17.79 4.72 -6.47
N ALA A 127 17.29 5.74 -7.17
CA ALA A 127 16.21 5.58 -8.17
C ALA A 127 16.72 5.11 -9.56
N ALA A 128 18.02 4.85 -9.71
CA ALA A 128 18.65 4.40 -10.96
C ALA A 128 18.30 2.92 -11.27
N GLY A 129 17.03 2.67 -11.59
CA GLY A 129 16.51 1.36 -11.95
C GLY A 129 14.99 1.33 -11.96
N ALA A 130 14.35 2.32 -12.59
CA ALA A 130 12.91 2.50 -12.53
C ALA A 130 12.14 1.23 -12.92
N ALA A 131 11.50 0.63 -11.91
CA ALA A 131 10.61 -0.49 -12.07
C ALA A 131 9.29 -0.05 -12.73
N VAL A 132 8.56 -1.01 -13.28
CA VAL A 132 7.14 -0.83 -13.62
C VAL A 132 6.38 -0.64 -12.31
N GLY A 133 5.62 0.45 -12.21
CA GLY A 133 4.78 0.75 -11.05
C GLY A 133 3.43 0.05 -11.13
N THR A 134 2.93 -0.44 -10.01
CA THR A 134 1.55 -0.93 -9.87
C THR A 134 0.96 -0.37 -8.58
N ILE A 135 -0.25 0.19 -8.67
CA ILE A 135 -1.00 0.68 -7.52
C ILE A 135 -2.36 0.01 -7.42
N ALA A 136 -2.91 -0.05 -6.22
CA ALA A 136 -4.36 -0.16 -6.05
C ALA A 136 -4.91 1.16 -5.50
N LEU A 137 -6.01 1.61 -6.08
CA LEU A 137 -6.75 2.83 -5.80
C LEU A 137 -8.10 2.45 -5.17
N LEU A 138 -8.50 3.18 -4.14
CA LEU A 138 -9.83 3.10 -3.53
C LEU A 138 -10.41 4.51 -3.32
N MET A 139 -11.61 4.73 -3.84
CA MET A 139 -12.42 5.93 -3.64
C MET A 139 -13.68 5.52 -2.86
N PRO A 140 -13.84 5.93 -1.58
CA PRO A 140 -14.93 5.49 -0.71
C PRO A 140 -16.31 5.76 -1.32
N ASN A 141 -17.36 5.03 -0.95
CA ASN A 141 -18.69 5.24 -1.53
C ASN A 141 -19.44 6.49 -0.99
N THR A 142 -18.75 7.58 -0.65
CA THR A 142 -19.33 8.82 -0.08
C THR A 142 -20.54 9.37 -0.85
N ASN A 143 -20.49 9.34 -2.19
CA ASN A 143 -21.58 9.86 -3.03
C ASN A 143 -22.70 8.84 -3.30
N LEU A 144 -22.39 7.54 -3.25
CA LEU A 144 -23.35 6.46 -3.54
C LEU A 144 -24.06 5.96 -2.27
N ALA A 145 -23.35 5.97 -1.15
CA ALA A 145 -23.79 5.58 0.18
C ALA A 145 -23.26 6.61 1.19
N PRO A 146 -23.89 7.79 1.28
CA PRO A 146 -23.52 8.82 2.26
C PRO A 146 -23.61 8.28 3.69
N ASP A 147 -22.65 8.69 4.53
CA ASP A 147 -22.58 8.25 5.92
C ASP A 147 -21.99 9.37 6.80
N SER A 148 -22.56 9.53 7.99
CA SER A 148 -22.15 10.51 8.99
C SER A 148 -20.76 10.23 9.58
N ALA A 149 -20.26 8.99 9.51
CA ALA A 149 -18.94 8.62 9.99
C ALA A 149 -17.80 9.08 9.08
N PHE A 150 -18.05 9.39 7.80
CA PHE A 150 -16.99 9.79 6.89
C PHE A 150 -16.38 11.13 7.28
N TYR A 151 -15.05 11.22 7.20
CA TYR A 151 -14.34 12.48 7.29
C TYR A 151 -14.93 13.52 6.31
N LYS A 152 -15.08 14.74 6.79
CA LYS A 152 -15.41 15.92 5.99
C LYS A 152 -14.16 16.47 5.32
N THR A 153 -14.35 17.18 4.21
CA THR A 153 -13.25 17.64 3.35
C THR A 153 -12.25 18.51 4.10
N ASP A 154 -12.74 19.43 4.93
CA ASP A 154 -11.94 20.34 5.75
C ASP A 154 -11.11 19.63 6.83
N GLN A 155 -11.53 18.44 7.28
CA GLN A 155 -10.80 17.68 8.30
C GLN A 155 -9.46 17.17 7.79
N TYR A 156 -9.34 16.79 6.51
CA TYR A 156 -8.13 16.16 5.96
C TYR A 156 -6.89 17.05 6.08
N ALA A 157 -7.06 18.37 6.01
CA ALA A 157 -5.97 19.33 6.19
C ALA A 157 -5.31 19.28 7.59
N THR A 158 -6.00 18.69 8.56
CA THR A 158 -5.54 18.58 9.96
C THR A 158 -5.06 17.17 10.35
N LEU A 159 -5.23 16.19 9.46
CA LEU A 159 -4.89 14.80 9.73
C LEU A 159 -3.47 14.50 9.28
N GLU A 160 -2.63 14.01 10.18
CA GLU A 160 -1.36 13.35 9.83
C GLU A 160 -1.60 11.89 9.43
N THR A 161 -2.59 11.25 10.06
CA THR A 161 -3.05 9.90 9.74
C THR A 161 -4.57 9.85 9.70
N GLY A 162 -5.10 9.00 8.84
CA GLY A 162 -6.53 8.80 8.63
C GLY A 162 -6.91 7.38 8.94
N ARG A 163 -8.02 7.22 9.68
CA ARG A 163 -8.57 5.91 9.99
C ARG A 163 -9.29 5.33 8.77
N THR A 164 -9.08 4.07 8.44
CA THR A 164 -9.80 3.33 7.39
C THR A 164 -10.18 1.94 7.90
N ARG A 165 -11.28 1.37 7.40
CA ARG A 165 -11.73 0.00 7.74
C ARG A 165 -11.28 -1.06 6.75
N VAL A 166 -10.63 -0.65 5.68
CA VAL A 166 -9.98 -1.54 4.72
C VAL A 166 -8.60 -1.00 4.37
N ARG A 167 -7.63 -1.90 4.33
CA ARG A 167 -6.32 -1.66 3.73
C ARG A 167 -6.06 -2.72 2.66
N VAL A 168 -5.68 -2.26 1.48
CA VAL A 168 -5.53 -3.09 0.28
C VAL A 168 -4.06 -3.40 0.07
N ASN A 169 -3.78 -4.64 -0.31
CA ASN A 169 -2.49 -5.08 -0.83
C ASN A 169 -2.60 -5.31 -2.33
N VAL A 170 -1.53 -5.01 -3.06
CA VAL A 170 -1.38 -5.34 -4.47
C VAL A 170 0.04 -5.85 -4.70
N LYS A 171 0.17 -6.92 -5.49
CA LYS A 171 1.45 -7.52 -5.86
C LYS A 171 1.42 -8.09 -7.27
N THR A 172 2.53 -7.96 -7.98
CA THR A 172 2.75 -8.63 -9.25
C THR A 172 3.39 -9.99 -8.98
N LEU A 173 2.78 -11.05 -9.50
CA LEU A 173 3.26 -12.42 -9.37
C LEU A 173 4.35 -12.71 -10.43
N PRO A 174 5.19 -13.75 -10.23
CA PRO A 174 6.28 -14.09 -11.17
C PRO A 174 5.81 -14.41 -12.59
N ASP A 175 4.56 -14.80 -12.77
CA ASP A 175 3.93 -15.08 -14.08
C ASP A 175 3.37 -13.81 -14.76
N GLY A 176 3.55 -12.64 -14.14
CA GLY A 176 3.07 -11.35 -14.64
C GLY A 176 1.62 -11.04 -14.27
N SER A 177 0.89 -11.97 -13.65
CA SER A 177 -0.45 -11.69 -13.14
C SER A 177 -0.40 -10.76 -11.92
N VAL A 178 -1.48 -10.02 -11.67
CA VAL A 178 -1.61 -9.18 -10.48
C VAL A 178 -2.52 -9.85 -9.46
N SER A 179 -2.09 -9.87 -8.21
CA SER A 179 -2.88 -10.30 -7.06
C SER A 179 -3.19 -9.08 -6.20
N ALA A 180 -4.46 -8.93 -5.84
CA ALA A 180 -4.94 -7.88 -4.93
C ALA A 180 -5.94 -8.47 -3.94
N TYR A 181 -5.87 -8.01 -2.69
CA TYR A 181 -6.78 -8.38 -1.61
C TYR A 181 -6.80 -7.26 -0.57
N GLY A 182 -7.88 -7.17 0.19
CA GLY A 182 -7.99 -6.26 1.32
C GLY A 182 -7.99 -7.00 2.64
N PHE A 183 -7.56 -6.33 3.70
CA PHE A 183 -7.84 -6.74 5.07
C PHE A 183 -8.80 -5.75 5.73
N TYR A 184 -9.79 -6.29 6.43
CA TYR A 184 -10.58 -5.53 7.37
C TYR A 184 -9.69 -5.15 8.56
N THR A 185 -9.63 -3.86 8.89
CA THR A 185 -8.73 -3.34 9.92
C THR A 185 -9.42 -3.18 11.27
N GLY A 186 -10.75 -3.18 11.30
CA GLY A 186 -11.51 -2.93 12.53
C GLY A 186 -11.17 -3.96 13.61
N GLY A 187 -10.90 -3.48 14.82
CA GLY A 187 -10.53 -4.33 15.95
C GLY A 187 -9.03 -4.62 16.05
N LYS A 188 -8.22 -4.21 15.06
CA LYS A 188 -6.75 -4.22 15.13
C LYS A 188 -6.22 -2.79 15.05
N LYS A 189 -6.06 -2.14 16.22
CA LYS A 189 -5.67 -0.72 16.33
C LYS A 189 -4.48 -0.32 15.47
N ASP A 190 -3.45 -1.17 15.40
CA ASP A 190 -2.21 -0.89 14.65
C ASP A 190 -2.41 -0.94 13.12
N TRP A 191 -3.56 -1.43 12.65
CA TRP A 191 -3.92 -1.54 11.24
C TRP A 191 -4.83 -0.41 10.77
N GLU A 192 -5.52 0.26 11.72
CA GLU A 192 -6.65 1.13 11.39
C GLU A 192 -6.24 2.47 10.78
N ASN A 193 -5.00 2.94 10.98
CA ASN A 193 -4.55 4.26 10.51
C ASN A 193 -3.52 4.15 9.38
N VAL A 194 -3.62 5.05 8.41
CA VAL A 194 -2.66 5.24 7.32
C VAL A 194 -2.22 6.70 7.22
N PRO A 195 -1.04 7.01 6.70
CA PRO A 195 -0.63 8.39 6.44
C PRO A 195 -1.66 9.15 5.60
N VAL A 196 -1.87 10.42 5.91
CA VAL A 196 -2.65 11.35 5.11
C VAL A 196 -1.68 12.35 4.48
N ILE A 197 -1.62 12.34 3.15
CA ILE A 197 -0.63 13.08 2.37
C ILE A 197 -1.37 14.12 1.54
N LYS A 198 -0.94 15.37 1.66
CA LYS A 198 -1.44 16.46 0.83
C LYS A 198 -0.82 16.35 -0.56
N ALA A 199 -1.66 16.40 -1.60
CA ALA A 199 -1.17 16.59 -2.96
C ALA A 199 -0.83 18.07 -3.16
N GLU A 200 0.45 18.37 -3.38
CA GLU A 200 0.93 19.72 -3.60
C GLU A 200 0.73 20.14 -5.05
N LYS A 201 0.29 21.38 -5.25
CA LYS A 201 0.04 21.94 -6.58
C LYS A 201 1.36 22.25 -7.28
N ASP A 202 1.55 21.70 -8.47
CA ASP A 202 2.70 21.94 -9.34
C ASP A 202 2.21 22.30 -10.75
N GLY A 203 2.21 23.60 -11.06
CA GLY A 203 1.61 24.14 -12.27
C GLY A 203 0.12 23.79 -12.38
N GLU A 204 -0.23 23.01 -13.39
CA GLU A 204 -1.60 22.52 -13.64
C GLU A 204 -1.88 21.14 -13.03
N LYS A 205 -0.91 20.57 -12.31
CA LYS A 205 -0.98 19.21 -11.76
C LYS A 205 -0.92 19.26 -10.23
N TYR A 206 -1.21 18.12 -9.62
CA TYR A 206 -1.03 17.90 -8.18
C TYR A 206 -0.15 16.67 -7.97
N VAL A 207 0.84 16.78 -7.09
CA VAL A 207 1.83 15.72 -6.85
C VAL A 207 1.84 15.37 -5.36
N ALA A 208 1.73 14.07 -5.06
CA ALA A 208 1.88 13.54 -3.70
C ALA A 208 3.04 12.55 -3.66
N ASP A 209 3.95 12.71 -2.70
CA ASP A 209 5.02 11.73 -2.45
C ASP A 209 4.42 10.47 -1.82
N VAL A 210 4.45 9.36 -2.56
CA VAL A 210 3.92 8.06 -2.10
C VAL A 210 5.03 7.14 -1.58
N GLY A 211 6.24 7.68 -1.42
CA GLY A 211 7.43 7.04 -0.88
C GLY A 211 8.32 6.39 -1.94
N ASN A 212 9.50 5.93 -1.52
CA ASN A 212 10.56 5.39 -2.39
C ASN A 212 11.00 6.35 -3.52
N GLY A 213 10.84 7.66 -3.31
CA GLY A 213 11.14 8.66 -4.34
C GLY A 213 10.17 8.64 -5.51
N ILE A 214 8.99 8.04 -5.35
CA ILE A 214 7.93 7.99 -6.36
C ILE A 214 6.81 8.95 -5.95
N GLY A 215 6.42 9.81 -6.88
CA GLY A 215 5.25 10.69 -6.76
C GLY A 215 4.05 10.12 -7.50
N LEU A 216 2.87 10.25 -6.91
CA LEU A 216 1.59 10.14 -7.61
C LEU A 216 1.21 11.51 -8.14
N THR A 217 1.06 11.63 -9.45
CA THR A 217 0.64 12.86 -10.11
C THR A 217 -0.80 12.74 -10.58
N TRP A 218 -1.65 13.66 -10.15
CA TRP A 218 -2.99 13.85 -10.70
C TRP A 218 -3.01 15.08 -11.62
N THR A 219 -3.53 14.90 -12.83
CA THR A 219 -3.73 16.00 -13.79
C THR A 219 -5.24 16.14 -14.03
N PRO A 220 -5.86 17.25 -13.57
CA PRO A 220 -7.26 17.55 -13.85
C PRO A 220 -7.54 17.56 -15.35
N ALA A 221 -8.73 17.13 -15.76
CA ALA A 221 -9.17 17.31 -17.13
C ALA A 221 -9.54 18.79 -17.38
N ALA A 222 -9.24 19.29 -18.58
CA ALA A 222 -9.56 20.67 -18.96
C ALA A 222 -11.08 20.95 -18.97
N ASN A 223 -11.90 19.92 -19.16
CA ASN A 223 -13.36 19.97 -19.10
C ASN A 223 -13.93 18.60 -18.67
N SER A 224 -15.08 18.61 -18.00
CA SER A 224 -15.77 17.40 -17.50
C SER A 224 -16.16 16.44 -18.63
N ASP A 225 -16.46 16.96 -19.82
CA ASP A 225 -16.84 16.17 -21.00
C ASP A 225 -15.62 15.61 -21.76
N GLY A 226 -14.41 16.06 -21.44
CA GLY A 226 -13.15 15.63 -22.08
C GLY A 226 -12.35 14.65 -21.25
N VAL A 227 -12.91 14.09 -20.17
CA VAL A 227 -12.25 13.04 -19.39
C VAL A 227 -12.13 11.77 -20.24
N LEU A 228 -10.96 11.58 -20.84
CA LEU A 228 -10.63 10.33 -21.53
C LEU A 228 -10.57 9.19 -20.50
N GLY A 229 -11.21 8.07 -20.80
CA GLY A 229 -11.21 6.90 -19.91
C GLY A 229 -9.79 6.36 -19.69
N ILE A 230 -9.55 5.72 -18.55
CA ILE A 230 -8.27 5.06 -18.28
C ILE A 230 -8.10 3.91 -19.28
N PRO A 231 -7.05 3.91 -20.12
CA PRO A 231 -6.83 2.85 -21.09
C PRO A 231 -6.49 1.53 -20.39
N ALA A 232 -6.92 0.40 -20.94
CA ALA A 232 -6.55 -0.91 -20.43
C ALA A 232 -5.06 -1.20 -20.68
N LEU A 233 -4.42 -1.93 -19.76
CA LEU A 233 -3.06 -2.42 -19.96
C LEU A 233 -3.09 -3.71 -20.80
N GLU A 234 -2.40 -3.70 -21.94
CA GLU A 234 -2.40 -4.83 -22.87
C GLU A 234 -1.59 -6.03 -22.34
N GLY A 235 -2.06 -7.25 -22.65
CA GLY A 235 -1.33 -8.49 -22.36
C GLY A 235 -1.34 -8.93 -20.89
N VAL A 236 -2.09 -8.26 -20.02
CA VAL A 236 -2.21 -8.63 -18.60
C VAL A 236 -3.40 -9.56 -18.38
N PRO A 237 -3.23 -10.67 -17.62
CA PRO A 237 -4.35 -11.52 -17.23
C PRO A 237 -5.44 -10.74 -16.50
N GLN A 238 -6.71 -11.12 -16.71
CA GLN A 238 -7.82 -10.47 -16.02
C GLN A 238 -7.68 -10.61 -14.51
N LEU A 239 -7.80 -9.48 -13.79
CA LEU A 239 -7.78 -9.46 -12.33
C LEU A 239 -9.03 -10.17 -11.76
N PRO A 240 -8.85 -11.16 -10.86
CA PRO A 240 -9.96 -11.78 -10.14
C PRO A 240 -10.72 -10.79 -9.24
N PRO A 241 -11.93 -11.14 -8.76
CA PRO A 241 -12.62 -10.34 -7.76
C PRO A 241 -11.75 -10.12 -6.51
N VAL A 242 -11.71 -8.86 -6.05
CA VAL A 242 -10.94 -8.48 -4.86
C VAL A 242 -11.83 -8.51 -3.63
N TRP A 243 -11.42 -9.33 -2.66
CA TRP A 243 -12.13 -9.53 -1.39
C TRP A 243 -11.42 -8.83 -0.24
N VAL A 244 -12.20 -8.45 0.78
CA VAL A 244 -11.73 -7.93 2.06
C VAL A 244 -11.89 -9.03 3.09
N TYR A 245 -10.76 -9.48 3.64
CA TYR A 245 -10.70 -10.59 4.56
C TYR A 245 -10.68 -10.12 6.02
N PRO A 246 -11.34 -10.85 6.94
CA PRO A 246 -11.19 -10.61 8.36
C PRO A 246 -9.75 -10.95 8.80
N PRO A 247 -9.20 -10.29 9.82
CA PRO A 247 -7.80 -10.43 10.21
C PRO A 247 -7.55 -11.68 11.07
N THR A 248 -7.81 -12.86 10.50
CA THR A 248 -7.75 -14.17 11.19
C THR A 248 -6.75 -15.10 10.51
N GLU A 249 -6.17 -16.05 11.27
CA GLU A 249 -5.26 -17.07 10.72
C GLU A 249 -5.89 -17.87 9.56
N LYS A 250 -7.21 -18.12 9.63
CA LYS A 250 -7.94 -18.78 8.54
C LYS A 250 -7.87 -17.98 7.24
N SER A 251 -7.96 -16.65 7.30
CA SER A 251 -7.78 -15.80 6.12
C SER A 251 -6.37 -15.92 5.55
N ASP A 252 -5.36 -16.06 6.41
CA ASP A 252 -3.97 -16.18 5.98
C ASP A 252 -3.73 -17.47 5.19
N THR A 253 -4.40 -18.57 5.56
CA THR A 253 -4.32 -19.84 4.80
C THR A 253 -4.95 -19.77 3.42
N LEU A 254 -5.82 -18.78 3.16
CA LEU A 254 -6.48 -18.59 1.86
C LEU A 254 -5.66 -17.72 0.90
N LEU A 255 -4.67 -16.99 1.42
CA LEU A 255 -3.85 -16.06 0.66
C LEU A 255 -2.46 -16.66 0.43
N ALA A 256 -1.98 -16.61 -0.81
CA ALA A 256 -0.63 -17.09 -1.11
C ALA A 256 0.41 -16.07 -0.59
N ASN A 257 1.07 -16.36 0.54
CA ASN A 257 2.03 -15.47 1.21
C ASN A 257 1.45 -14.06 1.45
N PRO A 258 0.50 -13.92 2.40
CA PRO A 258 -0.11 -12.63 2.71
C PRO A 258 0.93 -11.70 3.34
N ALA A 259 0.89 -10.43 2.93
CA ALA A 259 1.48 -9.35 3.68
C ALA A 259 0.35 -8.69 4.48
N HIS A 260 0.67 -8.18 5.66
CA HIS A 260 -0.32 -7.56 6.55
C HIS A 260 -0.02 -6.07 6.73
N PRO A 261 -1.05 -5.25 7.01
CA PRO A 261 -0.81 -3.94 7.61
C PRO A 261 0.03 -4.08 8.90
N PRO A 262 0.89 -3.11 9.24
CA PRO A 262 1.10 -1.84 8.55
C PRO A 262 2.18 -1.88 7.45
N GLU A 263 2.60 -3.06 6.96
CA GLU A 263 3.73 -3.20 6.02
C GLU A 263 3.46 -2.67 4.59
N PHE A 264 2.23 -2.22 4.34
CA PHE A 264 1.82 -1.66 3.06
C PHE A 264 2.41 -0.26 2.91
N GLN A 265 2.84 0.07 1.69
CA GLN A 265 3.16 1.45 1.33
C GLN A 265 1.88 2.09 0.79
N ASP A 266 1.00 2.44 1.70
CA ASP A 266 -0.31 3.00 1.42
C ASP A 266 -0.51 4.34 2.11
N ALA A 267 -1.40 5.15 1.54
CA ALA A 267 -1.72 6.47 2.07
C ALA A 267 -3.11 6.90 1.59
N ILE A 268 -3.72 7.80 2.35
CA ILE A 268 -4.81 8.63 1.87
C ILE A 268 -4.19 9.89 1.28
N ILE A 269 -4.44 10.14 0.00
CA ILE A 269 -4.05 11.36 -0.68
C ILE A 269 -5.24 12.30 -0.68
N TRP A 270 -5.09 13.48 -0.09
CA TRP A 270 -6.12 14.51 -0.12
C TRP A 270 -5.67 15.68 -0.99
N PHE A 271 -6.64 16.28 -1.67
CA PHE A 271 -6.44 17.41 -2.56
C PHE A 271 -7.06 18.65 -1.92
N PRO A 272 -6.42 19.83 -1.98
CA PRO A 272 -7.01 21.08 -1.52
C PRO A 272 -8.37 21.37 -2.18
N ASP A 273 -9.27 22.08 -1.50
CA ASP A 273 -10.65 22.27 -1.96
C ASP A 273 -10.77 22.88 -3.37
N ASP A 274 -9.80 23.70 -3.79
CA ASP A 274 -9.76 24.30 -5.14
C ASP A 274 -9.43 23.28 -6.25
N ALA A 275 -8.97 22.08 -5.88
CA ALA A 275 -8.67 20.99 -6.81
C ALA A 275 -9.94 20.30 -7.32
N GLY A 276 -10.98 20.17 -6.50
CA GLY A 276 -12.25 19.54 -6.88
C GLY A 276 -12.23 18.00 -6.96
N LEU A 277 -11.16 17.35 -6.48
CA LEU A 277 -11.07 15.88 -6.35
C LEU A 277 -11.21 15.46 -4.88
N GLU A 278 -12.14 14.54 -4.59
CA GLU A 278 -12.27 13.92 -3.27
C GLU A 278 -11.00 13.12 -2.90
N PRO A 279 -10.66 13.03 -1.61
CA PRO A 279 -9.52 12.23 -1.18
C PRO A 279 -9.59 10.77 -1.63
N ILE A 280 -8.44 10.22 -2.03
CA ILE A 280 -8.30 8.87 -2.56
C ILE A 280 -7.34 8.07 -1.69
N TYR A 281 -7.57 6.76 -1.55
CA TYR A 281 -6.59 5.86 -0.95
C TYR A 281 -5.79 5.18 -2.05
N ILE A 282 -4.49 5.11 -1.88
CA ILE A 282 -3.60 4.37 -2.78
C ILE A 282 -2.70 3.44 -1.98
N VAL A 283 -2.32 2.32 -2.59
CA VAL A 283 -1.21 1.46 -2.16
C VAL A 283 -0.26 1.27 -3.33
N LEU A 284 1.03 1.47 -3.10
CA LEU A 284 2.08 1.20 -4.07
C LEU A 284 2.64 -0.23 -3.88
N SER A 285 2.67 -1.00 -4.97
CA SER A 285 3.29 -2.32 -5.00
C SER A 285 4.80 -2.18 -4.79
N THR A 286 5.27 -2.51 -3.58
CA THR A 286 6.70 -2.56 -3.25
C THR A 286 7.28 -3.96 -3.36
N GLN A 287 6.47 -4.97 -3.69
CA GLN A 287 6.86 -6.36 -3.60
C GLN A 287 8.07 -6.68 -4.49
N LEU A 288 8.17 -6.08 -5.68
CA LEU A 288 9.33 -6.31 -6.54
C LEU A 288 10.62 -5.78 -5.90
N GLU A 289 10.59 -4.59 -5.32
CA GLU A 289 11.74 -4.00 -4.65
C GLU A 289 12.08 -4.75 -3.36
N LYS A 290 11.07 -5.16 -2.57
CA LYS A 290 11.27 -6.04 -1.41
C LYS A 290 11.88 -7.39 -1.81
N ASN A 291 11.40 -8.00 -2.89
CA ASN A 291 11.94 -9.27 -3.40
C ASN A 291 13.37 -9.11 -3.92
N LYS A 292 13.69 -8.01 -4.63
CA LYS A 292 15.05 -7.70 -5.07
C LYS A 292 15.99 -7.49 -3.89
N ALA A 293 15.57 -6.69 -2.90
CA ALA A 293 16.36 -6.42 -1.70
C ALA A 293 16.60 -7.69 -0.88
N ALA A 294 15.56 -8.50 -0.66
CA ALA A 294 15.68 -9.78 0.01
C ALA A 294 16.57 -10.76 -0.78
N GLY A 295 16.43 -10.79 -2.11
CA GLY A 295 17.29 -11.52 -3.03
C GLY A 295 18.76 -11.15 -2.85
N ALA A 296 19.08 -9.86 -2.96
CA ALA A 296 20.44 -9.35 -2.82
C ALA A 296 21.02 -9.60 -1.43
N ALA A 297 20.23 -9.39 -0.36
CA ALA A 297 20.68 -9.64 1.01
C ALA A 297 20.99 -11.13 1.25
N PHE A 298 20.12 -12.02 0.77
CA PHE A 298 20.34 -13.47 0.86
C PHE A 298 21.53 -13.93 0.01
N GLU A 299 21.71 -13.38 -1.19
CA GLU A 299 22.88 -13.64 -2.03
C GLU A 299 24.18 -13.20 -1.35
N GLU A 300 24.20 -12.04 -0.69
CA GLU A 300 25.37 -11.52 0.02
C GLU A 300 25.72 -12.39 1.25
N GLU A 301 24.70 -12.73 2.05
CA GLU A 301 24.87 -13.61 3.21
C GLU A 301 25.38 -15.00 2.79
N ALA A 302 24.77 -15.58 1.75
CA ALA A 302 25.20 -16.86 1.19
C ALA A 302 26.62 -16.81 0.62
N TYR A 303 26.97 -15.72 -0.07
CA TYR A 303 28.31 -15.56 -0.65
C TYR A 303 29.38 -15.43 0.42
N SER A 304 29.10 -14.77 1.54
CA SER A 304 30.05 -14.69 2.66
C SER A 304 30.48 -16.08 3.10
N GLY A 305 29.53 -16.97 3.41
CA GLY A 305 29.84 -18.35 3.80
C GLY A 305 30.47 -19.17 2.66
N PHE A 306 29.93 -19.07 1.45
CA PHE A 306 30.45 -19.77 0.28
C PHE A 306 31.92 -19.40 -0.03
N SER A 307 32.27 -18.12 0.10
CA SER A 307 33.61 -17.63 -0.24
C SER A 307 34.69 -18.08 0.75
N GLU A 308 34.32 -18.41 2.00
CA GLU A 308 35.25 -18.94 3.01
C GLU A 308 35.67 -20.39 2.70
N GLU A 309 34.84 -21.15 1.97
CA GLU A 309 35.09 -22.55 1.61
C GLU A 309 35.86 -22.71 0.28
N MET A 310 36.06 -21.62 -0.47
CA MET A 310 36.58 -21.65 -1.84
C MET A 310 37.95 -20.96 -1.94
N GLU A 311 38.86 -21.50 -2.75
CA GLU A 311 40.14 -20.83 -3.06
C GLU A 311 39.95 -19.67 -4.04
N GLU A 312 39.06 -19.85 -5.01
CA GLU A 312 38.64 -18.81 -5.95
C GLU A 312 37.12 -18.75 -5.96
N SER A 313 36.54 -17.55 -5.89
CA SER A 313 35.10 -17.37 -5.94
C SER A 313 34.71 -16.12 -6.74
N GLY A 314 33.50 -16.14 -7.28
CA GLY A 314 32.94 -15.02 -8.01
C GLY A 314 31.42 -14.99 -7.96
N GLN A 315 30.87 -13.79 -7.76
CA GLN A 315 29.42 -13.56 -7.84
C GLN A 315 28.98 -13.22 -9.26
N GLN A 316 27.74 -13.56 -9.59
CA GLN A 316 27.00 -13.03 -10.74
C GLN A 316 27.69 -13.29 -12.09
N VAL A 317 28.04 -14.57 -12.34
CA VAL A 317 28.76 -15.01 -13.55
C VAL A 317 27.79 -15.52 -14.61
N THR A 318 27.85 -14.96 -15.82
CA THR A 318 26.99 -15.41 -16.92
C THR A 318 27.60 -16.61 -17.63
N ILE A 319 26.85 -17.72 -17.68
CA ILE A 319 27.19 -18.94 -18.40
C ILE A 319 26.32 -19.06 -19.64
N LYS A 320 26.94 -19.43 -20.77
CA LYS A 320 26.26 -19.87 -21.98
C LYS A 320 26.41 -21.39 -22.10
N THR A 321 25.29 -22.09 -22.19
CA THR A 321 25.27 -23.54 -22.42
C THR A 321 25.51 -23.86 -23.90
N GLU A 322 25.72 -25.13 -24.22
CA GLU A 322 25.95 -25.62 -25.57
C GLU A 322 24.78 -25.30 -26.53
N SER A 323 23.53 -25.42 -26.04
CA SER A 323 22.32 -25.03 -26.80
C SER A 323 22.21 -23.52 -27.07
N GLY A 324 23.11 -22.74 -26.50
CA GLY A 324 23.14 -21.28 -26.58
C GLY A 324 22.27 -20.58 -25.55
N THR A 325 21.64 -21.31 -24.63
CA THR A 325 20.90 -20.73 -23.51
C THR A 325 21.87 -19.98 -22.59
N ARG A 326 21.50 -18.75 -22.21
CA ARG A 326 22.29 -17.94 -21.28
C ARG A 326 21.57 -17.85 -19.95
N THR A 327 22.29 -18.10 -18.88
CA THR A 327 21.85 -17.87 -17.50
C THR A 327 22.98 -17.21 -16.73
N ARG A 328 22.63 -16.46 -15.70
CA ARG A 328 23.57 -15.97 -14.72
C ARG A 328 23.51 -16.89 -13.52
N LEU A 329 24.67 -17.32 -13.03
CA LEU A 329 24.84 -18.01 -11.76
C LEU A 329 25.13 -16.95 -10.71
N ASP A 330 24.50 -17.08 -9.54
CA ASP A 330 24.70 -16.12 -8.47
C ASP A 330 26.09 -16.29 -7.85
N MET A 331 26.57 -17.53 -7.73
CA MET A 331 27.91 -17.82 -7.22
C MET A 331 28.58 -18.94 -8.02
N ILE A 332 29.89 -18.79 -8.23
CA ILE A 332 30.77 -19.85 -8.72
C ILE A 332 32.02 -19.87 -7.87
N GLY A 333 32.52 -21.06 -7.57
CA GLY A 333 33.69 -21.27 -6.72
C GLY A 333 34.54 -22.44 -7.21
N ARG A 334 35.82 -22.40 -6.85
CA ARG A 334 36.79 -23.48 -7.04
C ARG A 334 37.37 -23.81 -5.68
N ASP A 335 37.23 -25.05 -5.25
CA ASP A 335 37.80 -25.54 -3.99
C ASP A 335 39.30 -25.88 -4.13
N ALA A 336 39.93 -26.31 -3.03
CA ALA A 336 41.34 -26.71 -3.00
C ALA A 336 41.67 -27.96 -3.85
N ASN A 337 40.66 -28.75 -4.22
CA ASN A 337 40.83 -29.89 -5.12
C ASN A 337 40.73 -29.47 -6.60
N GLY A 338 40.34 -28.22 -6.86
CA GLY A 338 40.09 -27.69 -8.19
C GLY A 338 38.67 -27.95 -8.71
N ASP A 339 37.79 -28.50 -7.88
CA ASP A 339 36.40 -28.80 -8.24
C ASP A 339 35.57 -27.52 -8.29
N ILE A 340 34.71 -27.43 -9.31
CA ILE A 340 33.86 -26.25 -9.51
C ILE A 340 32.53 -26.44 -8.79
N ALA A 341 32.15 -25.46 -7.97
CA ALA A 341 30.84 -25.34 -7.38
C ALA A 341 30.06 -24.21 -8.06
N CYS A 342 28.81 -24.46 -8.42
CA CYS A 342 27.89 -23.46 -8.98
C CYS A 342 26.65 -23.36 -8.10
N VAL A 343 26.26 -22.16 -7.70
CA VAL A 343 25.10 -21.94 -6.84
C VAL A 343 24.19 -20.86 -7.40
N GLU A 344 22.90 -21.12 -7.32
CA GLU A 344 21.80 -20.17 -7.54
C GLU A 344 21.08 -19.94 -6.21
N CYS A 345 20.93 -18.68 -5.83
CA CYS A 345 20.28 -18.27 -4.61
C CYS A 345 18.80 -17.98 -4.85
N LYS A 346 17.96 -18.39 -3.91
CA LYS A 346 16.55 -18.05 -3.88
C LYS A 346 16.18 -17.62 -2.47
N ALA A 347 15.92 -16.33 -2.28
CA ALA A 347 15.57 -15.73 -0.98
C ALA A 347 14.20 -16.19 -0.40
N SER A 348 13.51 -17.13 -1.04
CA SER A 348 12.37 -17.81 -0.43
C SER A 348 12.38 -19.31 -0.72
N GLU A 349 11.76 -20.07 0.17
CA GLU A 349 11.63 -21.52 0.05
C GLU A 349 10.96 -21.95 -1.27
N THR A 350 10.01 -21.17 -1.76
CA THR A 350 9.18 -21.53 -2.91
C THR A 350 9.47 -20.71 -4.17
N ALA A 351 10.44 -19.79 -4.14
CA ALA A 351 10.74 -18.94 -5.29
C ALA A 351 11.08 -19.78 -6.52
N PRO A 352 10.36 -19.62 -7.65
CA PRO A 352 10.55 -20.45 -8.81
C PRO A 352 11.84 -20.09 -9.57
N LEU A 353 12.39 -21.07 -10.28
CA LEU A 353 13.41 -20.81 -11.30
C LEU A 353 12.80 -20.12 -12.52
N THR A 354 13.55 -19.21 -13.14
CA THR A 354 13.16 -18.59 -14.41
C THR A 354 13.13 -19.63 -15.55
N ARG A 355 12.47 -19.31 -16.67
CA ARG A 355 12.42 -20.19 -17.85
C ARG A 355 13.82 -20.57 -18.36
N ASN A 356 14.77 -19.63 -18.34
CA ASN A 356 16.14 -19.90 -18.77
C ASN A 356 16.91 -20.74 -17.75
N GLN A 357 16.73 -20.51 -16.45
CA GLN A 357 17.35 -21.33 -15.40
C GLN A 357 16.88 -22.79 -15.48
N LYS A 358 15.57 -23.01 -15.65
CA LYS A 358 14.99 -24.37 -15.82
C LYS A 358 15.56 -25.13 -17.03
N ARG A 359 16.02 -24.42 -18.06
CA ARG A 359 16.65 -25.01 -19.24
C ARG A 359 18.16 -25.17 -19.08
N ALA A 360 18.83 -24.13 -18.58
CA ALA A 360 20.28 -24.07 -18.52
C ALA A 360 20.87 -24.96 -17.44
N PHE A 361 20.28 -25.07 -16.25
CA PHE A 361 20.90 -25.81 -15.14
C PHE A 361 21.11 -27.30 -15.44
N PRO A 362 20.13 -28.04 -15.99
CA PRO A 362 20.37 -29.42 -16.41
C PRO A 362 21.43 -29.55 -17.50
N GLU A 363 21.51 -28.59 -18.44
CA GLU A 363 22.54 -28.59 -19.48
C GLU A 363 23.94 -28.33 -18.91
N ILE A 364 24.07 -27.40 -17.95
CA ILE A 364 25.35 -27.13 -17.27
C ILE A 364 25.81 -28.35 -16.49
N GLU A 365 24.89 -29.07 -15.84
CA GLU A 365 25.19 -30.34 -15.16
C GLU A 365 25.65 -31.43 -16.13
N GLN A 366 25.12 -31.45 -17.35
CA GLN A 366 25.42 -32.49 -18.34
C GLN A 366 26.71 -32.23 -19.14
N SER A 367 26.90 -31.02 -19.65
CA SER A 367 28.02 -30.69 -20.56
C SER A 367 28.84 -29.47 -20.14
N GLY A 368 28.49 -28.83 -19.02
CA GLY A 368 29.15 -27.63 -18.54
C GLY A 368 28.69 -26.38 -19.31
N GLY A 369 29.57 -25.39 -19.41
CA GLY A 369 29.22 -24.15 -20.10
C GLY A 369 30.40 -23.21 -20.27
N ARG A 370 30.19 -22.16 -21.06
CA ARG A 370 31.21 -21.14 -21.29
C ARG A 370 30.89 -19.86 -20.53
N ILE A 371 31.88 -19.33 -19.81
CA ILE A 371 31.80 -18.03 -19.15
C ILE A 371 31.74 -16.93 -20.19
N MET A 372 30.75 -16.05 -20.05
CA MET A 372 30.51 -14.93 -20.96
C MET A 372 30.96 -13.59 -20.37
N GLY A 373 31.24 -12.62 -21.24
CA GLY A 373 31.68 -11.29 -20.83
C GLY A 373 33.13 -11.28 -20.34
N LYS A 374 33.47 -10.35 -19.44
CA LYS A 374 34.83 -10.25 -18.87
C LYS A 374 35.15 -11.36 -17.85
N GLY A 375 34.13 -12.02 -17.29
CA GLY A 375 34.29 -12.98 -16.19
C GLY A 375 34.58 -12.30 -14.85
N LYS A 376 35.16 -13.07 -13.94
CA LYS A 376 35.59 -12.66 -12.58
C LYS A 376 37.01 -13.18 -12.32
N PRO A 377 37.74 -12.67 -11.31
CA PRO A 377 38.98 -13.30 -10.84
C PRO A 377 38.77 -14.81 -10.60
N GLY A 378 39.73 -15.66 -11.02
CA GLY A 378 39.61 -17.13 -11.03
C GLY A 378 38.71 -17.72 -12.14
N PHE A 379 37.84 -16.89 -12.73
CA PHE A 379 36.81 -17.29 -13.70
C PHE A 379 36.76 -16.34 -14.90
N PRO A 380 37.84 -16.23 -15.71
CA PRO A 380 37.89 -15.25 -16.79
C PRO A 380 36.89 -15.55 -17.91
N GLY A 381 36.54 -14.50 -18.66
CA GLY A 381 35.68 -14.62 -19.83
C GLY A 381 36.22 -15.62 -20.86
N GLY A 382 35.34 -16.47 -21.38
CA GLY A 382 35.68 -17.51 -22.37
C GLY A 382 36.07 -18.86 -21.77
N THR A 383 36.28 -18.95 -20.45
CA THR A 383 36.55 -20.22 -19.75
C THR A 383 35.42 -21.22 -19.96
N GLN A 384 35.79 -22.46 -20.25
CA GLN A 384 34.87 -23.59 -20.26
C GLN A 384 34.85 -24.22 -18.86
N ILE A 385 33.69 -24.23 -18.21
CA ILE A 385 33.49 -24.99 -16.97
C ILE A 385 33.10 -26.43 -17.32
N PRO A 386 33.56 -27.43 -16.53
CA PRO A 386 33.17 -28.81 -16.72
C PRO A 386 31.67 -29.02 -16.41
N PRO A 387 31.11 -30.20 -16.73
CA PRO A 387 29.80 -30.61 -16.24
C PRO A 387 29.69 -30.38 -14.73
N THR A 388 28.80 -29.49 -14.31
CA THR A 388 28.72 -29.02 -12.91
C THR A 388 27.25 -28.84 -12.53
N ARG A 389 26.82 -29.51 -11.47
CA ARG A 389 25.46 -29.31 -10.94
C ARG A 389 25.34 -27.89 -10.36
N VAL A 390 24.27 -27.19 -10.71
CA VAL A 390 23.92 -25.92 -10.07
C VAL A 390 23.09 -26.22 -8.83
N GLU A 391 23.64 -25.95 -7.65
CA GLU A 391 22.93 -26.07 -6.38
C GLU A 391 21.96 -24.89 -6.21
N ILE A 392 20.75 -25.16 -5.72
CA ILE A 392 19.74 -24.13 -5.45
C ILE A 392 19.70 -23.91 -3.95
N LEU A 393 20.31 -22.83 -3.49
CA LEU A 393 20.34 -22.47 -2.08
C LEU A 393 19.09 -21.68 -1.71
N ARG A 394 18.44 -22.07 -0.60
CA ARG A 394 17.21 -21.49 -0.07
C ARG A 394 17.31 -21.32 1.45
N PRO A 395 16.59 -20.36 2.04
CA PRO A 395 16.42 -20.29 3.49
C PRO A 395 15.87 -21.61 4.07
N PRO A 396 16.23 -21.96 5.31
CA PRO A 396 15.70 -23.15 5.97
C PRO A 396 14.17 -23.07 6.15
N GLN A 397 13.51 -24.22 6.13
CA GLN A 397 12.08 -24.35 6.46
C GLN A 397 11.85 -23.88 7.90
N LYS A 398 10.92 -22.94 8.08
CA LYS A 398 10.48 -22.45 9.39
C LYS A 398 9.41 -23.34 10.00
#